data_AF-A0AAN6PFT8-F1
#
_entry.id   AF-A0AAN6PFT8-F1
#
_cell.length_a   1.000
_cell.length_b   1.000
_cell.length_c   1.000
_cell.angle_alpha   90.00
_cell.angle_beta   90.00
_cell.angle_gamma   90.00
#
_symmetry.space_group_name_H-M   'P 1'
#
loop_
_entity.id
_entity.type
_entity.pdbx_description
1 polymer ?
#
loop_
_entity_poly.entity_id
_entity_poly.type
_entity_poly.pdbx_seq_one_letter_code
_entity_poly.pdbx_strand_id
1 'polypeptide(L)'
;MGRWGPGLFACDRDLDLADALVVEISGVEDGPENDVLSCFGGGSTIYDREGKAVDGSSILEGLREKLDAGLGDSLIDKYRNLVTATKDGWAKHESKYKSVLLAAVIMGTGAKIRDHDLQYLRQLGSEVESNERQFLVALDNYEPDTCGKTHQDTGKDLVKCGGCWSAWFCDKGCERRAWSVHRNDCDGSGTRGL
;
A
#
# COMPACT_ATOMS: atom_id res chain seq x y z
N MET A 1 9.05 7.70 -4.08
CA MET A 1 8.29 6.62 -3.40
C MET A 1 7.15 6.25 -4.30
N GLY A 2 7.04 4.97 -4.66
CA GLY A 2 6.05 4.49 -5.62
C GLY A 2 4.64 4.75 -5.11
N ARG A 3 4.08 5.91 -5.44
CA ARG A 3 2.62 6.04 -5.49
C ARG A 3 2.17 5.00 -6.49
N TRP A 4 1.28 4.12 -6.04
CA TRP A 4 0.48 3.29 -6.91
C TRP A 4 -0.14 4.22 -7.95
N GLY A 5 0.16 3.99 -9.23
CA GLY A 5 -0.51 4.71 -10.29
C GLY A 5 -2.01 4.40 -10.21
N PRO A 6 -2.87 5.25 -10.79
CA PRO A 6 -4.33 5.02 -10.86
C PRO A 6 -4.75 3.74 -11.63
N GLY A 7 -3.81 2.82 -11.91
CA GLY A 7 -4.00 1.63 -12.71
C GLY A 7 -3.87 0.29 -11.97
N LEU A 8 -3.63 0.25 -10.65
CA LEU A 8 -3.55 -1.04 -9.94
C LEU A 8 -4.93 -1.71 -9.81
N PHE A 9 -5.99 -0.91 -9.67
CA PHE A 9 -7.39 -1.34 -9.63
C PHE A 9 -8.15 -0.75 -10.82
N ALA A 10 -7.64 -0.99 -12.03
CA ALA A 10 -8.20 -0.38 -13.24
C ALA A 10 -9.45 -1.08 -13.76
N CYS A 11 -9.72 -2.31 -13.29
CA CYS A 11 -10.93 -3.04 -13.64
C CYS A 11 -11.91 -3.01 -12.48
N ASP A 12 -13.21 -2.90 -12.78
CA ASP A 12 -14.30 -2.97 -11.78
C ASP A 12 -14.16 -4.19 -10.86
N ARG A 13 -13.71 -5.32 -11.43
CA ARG A 13 -13.47 -6.54 -10.67
C ARG A 13 -12.37 -6.39 -9.61
N ASP A 14 -11.36 -5.57 -9.87
CA ASP A 14 -10.27 -5.35 -8.94
C ASP A 14 -10.78 -4.54 -7.74
N LEU A 15 -11.67 -3.57 -8.00
CA LEU A 15 -12.36 -2.79 -6.96
C LEU A 15 -13.28 -3.68 -6.11
N ASP A 16 -14.07 -4.55 -6.73
CA ASP A 16 -14.93 -5.50 -5.98
C ASP A 16 -14.10 -6.45 -5.09
N LEU A 17 -12.96 -6.92 -5.60
CA LEU A 17 -12.06 -7.79 -4.85
C LEU A 17 -11.32 -7.04 -3.74
N ALA A 18 -10.93 -5.79 -4.00
CA ALA A 18 -10.35 -4.91 -3.00
C ALA A 18 -11.35 -4.66 -1.88
N ASP A 19 -12.59 -4.28 -2.21
CA ASP A 19 -13.66 -4.02 -1.27
C ASP A 19 -13.89 -5.22 -0.35
N ALA A 20 -14.01 -6.43 -0.91
CA ALA A 20 -14.13 -7.65 -0.12
C ALA A 20 -12.94 -7.89 0.84
N LEU A 21 -11.72 -7.54 0.43
CA LEU A 21 -10.53 -7.63 1.29
C LEU A 21 -10.54 -6.55 2.38
N VAL A 22 -11.00 -5.34 2.05
CA VAL A 22 -11.13 -4.26 3.03
C VAL A 22 -12.16 -4.63 4.09
N VAL A 23 -13.31 -5.18 3.72
CA VAL A 23 -14.30 -5.69 4.68
C VAL A 23 -13.68 -6.75 5.59
N GLU A 24 -12.80 -7.61 5.06
CA GLU A 24 -12.11 -8.62 5.87
C GLU A 24 -11.13 -7.99 6.88
N ILE A 25 -10.50 -6.86 6.54
CA ILE A 25 -9.56 -6.14 7.42
C ILE A 25 -10.29 -5.22 8.41
N SER A 26 -11.27 -4.46 7.94
CA SER A 26 -12.00 -3.45 8.71
C SER A 26 -13.03 -4.11 9.63
N GLY A 27 -13.66 -5.20 9.18
CA GLY A 27 -14.83 -5.82 9.79
C GLY A 27 -16.14 -5.05 9.50
N VAL A 28 -16.10 -4.06 8.61
CA VAL A 28 -17.20 -3.14 8.32
C VAL A 28 -17.44 -3.08 6.82
N GLU A 29 -18.65 -3.47 6.41
CA GLU A 29 -19.17 -3.30 5.05
C GLU A 29 -19.58 -1.84 4.82
N ASP A 30 -19.31 -1.29 3.63
CA ASP A 30 -19.62 0.12 3.28
C ASP A 30 -19.14 1.13 4.33
N GLY A 31 -17.93 0.90 4.85
CA GLY A 31 -17.27 1.79 5.80
C GLY A 31 -16.40 2.84 5.08
N PRO A 32 -16.03 3.94 5.75
CA PRO A 32 -15.07 4.90 5.20
C PRO A 32 -13.69 4.26 4.90
N GLU A 33 -13.38 3.10 5.49
CA GLU A 33 -12.24 2.27 5.15
C GLU A 33 -12.21 1.86 3.66
N ASN A 34 -13.39 1.56 3.09
CA ASN A 34 -13.51 1.19 1.67
C ASN A 34 -13.11 2.37 0.80
N ASP A 35 -13.58 3.59 1.10
CA ASP A 35 -13.23 4.80 0.35
C ASP A 35 -11.74 5.14 0.47
N VAL A 36 -11.18 5.02 1.68
CA VAL A 36 -9.75 5.25 1.94
C VAL A 36 -8.87 4.32 1.10
N LEU A 37 -9.22 3.03 1.06
CA LEU A 37 -8.38 2.01 0.45
C LEU A 37 -8.67 1.81 -1.02
N SER A 38 -9.89 1.98 -1.51
CA SER A 38 -10.22 1.90 -2.94
C SER A 38 -9.63 3.09 -3.73
N CYS A 39 -9.48 4.25 -3.08
CA CYS A 39 -9.06 5.48 -3.77
C CYS A 39 -7.56 5.78 -3.68
N PHE A 40 -6.76 5.07 -2.88
CA PHE A 40 -5.30 5.26 -2.70
C PHE A 40 -4.82 6.74 -2.76
N GLY A 41 -5.54 7.64 -2.10
CA GLY A 41 -5.20 9.07 -2.04
C GLY A 41 -5.69 9.94 -3.20
N GLY A 42 -6.71 9.51 -3.93
CA GLY A 42 -7.45 10.32 -4.89
C GLY A 42 -8.39 11.33 -4.22
N GLY A 43 -7.83 12.32 -3.51
CA GLY A 43 -8.38 13.68 -3.27
C GLY A 43 -9.82 13.91 -2.79
N SER A 44 -10.65 12.89 -2.61
CA SER A 44 -12.05 13.02 -2.22
C SER A 44 -12.17 13.09 -0.70
N THR A 45 -13.02 14.00 -0.21
CA THR A 45 -13.42 14.04 1.18
C THR A 45 -14.12 12.74 1.53
N ILE A 46 -13.67 12.06 2.59
CA ILE A 46 -14.21 10.79 3.05
C ILE A 46 -15.30 11.11 4.07
N TYR A 47 -16.43 10.40 3.99
CA TYR A 47 -17.56 10.62 4.88
C TYR A 47 -17.89 9.34 5.65
N ASP A 48 -18.26 9.47 6.91
CA ASP A 48 -18.85 8.35 7.64
C ASP A 48 -20.32 8.12 7.21
N ARG A 49 -20.93 7.09 7.79
CA ARG A 49 -22.34 6.73 7.52
C ARG A 49 -23.35 7.82 7.92
N GLU A 50 -22.94 8.78 8.75
CA GLU A 50 -23.76 9.92 9.15
C GLU A 50 -23.55 11.13 8.21
N GLY A 51 -22.69 11.00 7.19
CA GLY A 51 -22.36 12.05 6.23
C GLY A 51 -21.37 13.07 6.79
N LYS A 52 -20.66 12.75 7.88
CA LYS A 52 -19.67 13.63 8.48
C LYS A 52 -18.30 13.35 7.89
N ALA A 53 -17.57 14.41 7.55
CA ALA A 53 -16.22 14.30 7.04
C ALA A 53 -15.31 13.61 8.09
N VAL A 54 -14.63 12.56 7.66
CA VAL A 54 -13.65 11.81 8.45
C VAL A 54 -12.27 11.97 7.84
N ASP A 55 -11.28 11.98 8.72
CA ASP A 55 -9.89 12.05 8.33
C ASP A 55 -9.40 10.67 7.87
N GLY A 56 -9.08 10.54 6.58
CA GLY A 56 -8.57 9.30 6.00
C GLY A 56 -7.25 8.84 6.62
N SER A 57 -6.45 9.78 7.17
CA SER A 57 -5.18 9.43 7.80
C SER A 57 -5.39 8.62 9.09
N SER A 58 -6.33 9.06 9.93
CA SER A 58 -6.72 8.38 11.15
C SER A 58 -7.26 6.97 10.88
N ILE A 59 -7.99 6.80 9.76
CA ILE A 59 -8.51 5.49 9.34
C ILE A 59 -7.36 4.56 8.90
N LEU A 60 -6.43 5.06 8.08
CA LEU A 60 -5.24 4.30 7.68
C LEU A 60 -4.39 3.88 8.88
N GLU A 61 -4.22 4.74 9.88
CA GLU A 61 -3.51 4.41 11.12
C GLU A 61 -4.21 3.27 11.88
N GLY A 62 -5.54 3.33 12.05
CA GLY A 62 -6.30 2.27 12.71
C GLY A 62 -6.24 0.93 11.95
N LEU A 63 -6.29 0.96 10.63
CA LEU A 63 -6.13 -0.23 9.78
C LEU A 63 -4.71 -0.81 9.89
N ARG A 64 -3.70 0.06 9.87
CA ARG A 64 -2.30 -0.32 10.06
C ARG A 64 -2.10 -1.02 11.40
N GLU A 65 -2.64 -0.48 12.48
CA GLU A 65 -2.52 -1.08 13.82
C GLU A 65 -3.12 -2.49 13.88
N LYS A 66 -4.30 -2.70 13.27
CA LYS A 66 -4.92 -4.03 13.18
C LYS A 66 -4.02 -5.01 12.43
N LEU A 67 -3.49 -4.58 11.28
CA LEU A 67 -2.61 -5.40 10.44
C LEU A 67 -1.31 -5.74 11.16
N ASP A 68 -0.65 -4.75 11.75
CA ASP A 68 0.60 -4.90 12.52
C ASP A 68 0.42 -5.71 13.82
N ALA A 69 -0.80 -5.78 14.36
CA ALA A 69 -1.14 -6.63 15.51
C ALA A 69 -1.25 -8.13 15.16
N GLY A 70 -0.99 -8.51 13.91
CA GLY A 70 -0.95 -9.90 13.44
C GLY A 70 -2.10 -10.29 12.52
N LEU A 71 -3.06 -9.40 12.26
CA LEU A 71 -4.10 -9.65 11.26
C LEU A 71 -3.49 -9.77 9.85
N GLY A 72 -2.50 -8.95 9.51
CA GLY A 72 -1.84 -8.99 8.20
C GLY A 72 -1.18 -10.34 7.94
N ASP A 73 -0.42 -10.85 8.91
CA ASP A 73 0.21 -12.17 8.85
C ASP A 73 -0.82 -13.30 8.68
N SER A 74 -1.90 -13.26 9.46
CA SER A 74 -2.99 -14.23 9.40
C SER A 74 -3.68 -14.25 8.03
N LEU A 75 -3.92 -13.07 7.44
CA LEU A 75 -4.51 -12.95 6.11
C LEU A 75 -3.57 -13.47 5.03
N ILE A 76 -2.27 -13.11 5.07
CA ILE A 76 -1.29 -13.62 4.11
C ILE A 76 -1.23 -15.15 4.17
N ASP A 77 -1.19 -15.73 5.36
CA ASP A 77 -1.17 -17.18 5.54
C ASP A 77 -2.47 -17.83 5.05
N LYS A 78 -3.63 -17.22 5.30
CA LYS A 78 -4.94 -17.67 4.76
C LYS A 78 -4.92 -17.75 3.23
N TYR A 79 -4.52 -16.68 2.55
CA TYR A 79 -4.54 -16.63 1.08
C TYR A 79 -3.43 -17.50 0.46
N ARG A 80 -2.27 -17.61 1.10
CA ARG A 80 -1.23 -18.58 0.70
C ARG A 80 -1.73 -20.03 0.76
N ASN A 81 -2.41 -20.39 1.85
CA ASN A 81 -3.01 -21.71 2.00
C ASN A 81 -4.09 -21.96 0.93
N LEU A 82 -4.89 -20.94 0.61
CA LEU A 82 -5.88 -21.01 -0.47
C LEU A 82 -5.22 -21.28 -1.82
N VAL A 83 -4.15 -20.57 -2.18
CA VAL A 83 -3.39 -20.81 -3.43
C VAL A 83 -2.86 -22.24 -3.48
N THR A 84 -2.36 -22.76 -2.35
CA THR A 84 -1.78 -24.10 -2.26
C THR A 84 -2.84 -25.20 -2.36
N ALA A 85 -4.01 -24.99 -1.77
CA ALA A 85 -5.12 -25.95 -1.78
C ALA A 85 -5.90 -25.95 -3.11
N THR A 86 -5.81 -24.88 -3.90
CA THR A 86 -6.57 -24.73 -5.14
C THR A 86 -5.89 -25.45 -6.30
N LYS A 87 -6.64 -26.32 -6.99
CA LYS A 87 -6.19 -27.04 -8.20
C LYS A 87 -5.91 -26.07 -9.35
N ASP A 88 -5.05 -26.46 -10.27
CA ASP A 88 -4.67 -25.66 -11.43
C ASP A 88 -5.86 -25.17 -12.27
N GLY A 89 -5.68 -24.03 -12.93
CA GLY A 89 -6.70 -23.37 -13.73
C GLY A 89 -7.14 -22.02 -13.14
N TRP A 90 -8.33 -21.56 -13.54
CA TRP A 90 -8.84 -20.23 -13.22
C TRP A 90 -8.94 -19.94 -11.72
N ALA A 91 -9.43 -20.90 -10.94
CA ALA A 91 -9.57 -20.73 -9.49
C ALA A 91 -8.21 -20.48 -8.81
N LYS A 92 -7.14 -21.15 -9.27
CA LYS A 92 -5.79 -20.93 -8.75
C LYS A 92 -5.28 -19.55 -9.13
N HIS A 93 -5.50 -19.14 -10.38
CA HIS A 93 -5.15 -17.78 -10.84
C HIS A 93 -5.86 -16.73 -9.98
N GLU A 94 -7.16 -16.88 -9.72
CA GLU A 94 -7.93 -15.97 -8.87
C GLU A 94 -7.39 -15.92 -7.43
N SER A 95 -7.04 -17.06 -6.83
CA SER A 95 -6.42 -17.11 -5.50
C SER A 95 -5.06 -16.40 -5.45
N LYS A 96 -4.24 -16.54 -6.50
CA LYS A 96 -2.96 -15.81 -6.62
C LYS A 96 -3.20 -14.32 -6.74
N TYR A 97 -4.15 -13.92 -7.59
CA TYR A 97 -4.51 -12.52 -7.79
C TYR A 97 -5.02 -11.87 -6.50
N LYS A 98 -5.89 -12.54 -5.73
CA LYS A 98 -6.33 -12.07 -4.41
C LYS A 98 -5.16 -11.87 -3.43
N SER A 99 -4.15 -12.74 -3.48
CA SER A 99 -2.96 -12.60 -2.64
C SER A 99 -2.14 -11.36 -3.00
N VAL A 100 -2.02 -11.05 -4.29
CA VAL A 100 -1.36 -9.83 -4.80
C VAL A 100 -2.16 -8.58 -4.40
N LEU A 101 -3.49 -8.61 -4.53
CA LEU A 101 -4.36 -7.51 -4.11
C LEU A 101 -4.30 -7.26 -2.60
N LEU A 102 -4.32 -8.33 -1.78
CA LEU A 102 -4.15 -8.21 -0.33
C LEU A 102 -2.83 -7.52 0.00
N ALA A 103 -1.73 -7.94 -0.63
CA ALA A 103 -0.44 -7.31 -0.42
C ALA A 103 -0.45 -5.82 -0.81
N ALA A 104 -1.11 -5.46 -1.92
CA ALA A 104 -1.28 -4.07 -2.31
C ALA A 104 -2.05 -3.26 -1.26
N VAL A 105 -3.13 -3.81 -0.70
CA VAL A 105 -3.90 -3.18 0.38
C VAL A 105 -3.05 -2.99 1.64
N ILE A 106 -2.33 -4.03 2.08
CA ILE A 106 -1.43 -3.95 3.25
C ILE A 106 -0.36 -2.88 3.03
N MET A 107 0.30 -2.88 1.86
CA MET A 107 1.28 -1.85 1.51
C MET A 107 0.67 -0.44 1.48
N GLY A 108 -0.57 -0.31 0.99
CA GLY A 108 -1.32 0.95 0.97
C GLY A 108 -1.57 1.56 2.35
N THR A 109 -1.76 0.71 3.37
CA THR A 109 -1.87 1.17 4.77
C THR A 109 -0.53 1.51 5.41
N GLY A 110 0.58 1.09 4.81
CA GLY A 110 1.91 1.17 5.43
C GLY A 110 2.13 0.19 6.60
N ALA A 111 1.24 -0.79 6.79
CA ALA A 111 1.46 -1.92 7.69
C ALA A 111 2.59 -2.81 7.21
N LYS A 112 3.25 -3.52 8.13
CA LYS A 112 4.43 -4.37 7.91
C LYS A 112 4.08 -5.68 7.23
N ILE A 113 5.00 -6.16 6.39
CA ILE A 113 4.97 -7.50 5.79
C ILE A 113 6.30 -8.20 6.14
N ARG A 114 6.23 -9.46 6.55
CA ARG A 114 7.42 -10.26 6.91
C ARG A 114 8.29 -10.52 5.67
N ASP A 115 9.61 -10.59 5.86
CA ASP A 115 10.56 -10.74 4.74
C ASP A 115 10.31 -11.99 3.88
N HIS A 116 9.96 -13.13 4.50
CA HIS A 116 9.64 -14.35 3.75
C HIS A 116 8.32 -14.23 2.98
N ASP A 117 7.39 -13.41 3.46
CA ASP A 117 6.14 -13.12 2.76
C ASP A 117 6.37 -12.20 1.58
N LEU A 118 7.28 -11.21 1.70
CA LEU A 118 7.70 -10.39 0.56
C LEU A 118 8.31 -11.23 -0.57
N GLN A 119 9.14 -12.22 -0.25
CA GLN A 119 9.71 -13.14 -1.26
C GLN A 119 8.63 -13.96 -1.96
N TYR A 120 7.68 -14.49 -1.20
CA TYR A 120 6.53 -15.21 -1.75
C TYR A 120 5.67 -14.32 -2.67
N LEU A 121 5.41 -13.08 -2.25
CA LEU A 121 4.63 -12.12 -3.03
C LEU A 121 5.35 -11.71 -4.33
N ARG A 122 6.68 -11.61 -4.33
CA ARG A 122 7.48 -11.40 -5.56
C ARG A 122 7.31 -12.55 -6.54
N GLN A 123 7.40 -13.78 -6.05
CA GLN A 123 7.18 -14.96 -6.89
C GLN A 123 5.77 -14.94 -7.48
N LEU A 124 4.75 -14.72 -6.66
CA LEU A 124 3.36 -14.64 -7.12
C LEU A 124 3.14 -13.52 -8.14
N GLY A 125 3.69 -12.33 -7.89
CA GLY A 125 3.56 -11.18 -8.79
C GLY A 125 4.22 -11.36 -10.16
N SER A 126 5.08 -12.38 -10.32
CA SER A 126 5.65 -12.77 -11.62
C SER A 126 4.85 -13.88 -12.35
N GLU A 127 3.85 -14.44 -11.66
CA GLU A 127 3.01 -15.54 -12.17
C GLU A 127 1.60 -15.09 -12.55
N VAL A 128 1.26 -13.80 -12.42
CA VAL A 128 -0.12 -13.27 -12.55
C VAL A 128 -0.14 -12.17 -13.60
N GLU A 129 -0.54 -12.49 -14.83
CA GLU A 129 -0.33 -11.69 -16.05
C GLU A 129 -0.91 -10.24 -16.08
N SER A 130 -1.54 -9.71 -15.02
CA SER A 130 -2.14 -8.36 -15.02
C SER A 130 -1.29 -7.32 -14.27
N ASN A 131 -0.98 -6.18 -14.93
CA ASN A 131 -0.32 -4.97 -14.39
C ASN A 131 0.91 -5.21 -13.47
N GLU A 132 1.58 -6.37 -13.62
CA GLU A 132 2.67 -6.90 -12.78
C GLU A 132 3.79 -5.90 -12.51
N ARG A 133 4.10 -5.06 -13.50
CA ARG A 133 5.21 -4.11 -13.41
C ARG A 133 4.99 -3.07 -12.32
N GLN A 134 3.74 -2.63 -12.10
CA GLN A 134 3.47 -1.63 -11.05
C GLN A 134 3.52 -2.27 -9.67
N PHE A 135 2.99 -3.49 -9.53
CA PHE A 135 3.05 -4.24 -8.28
C PHE A 135 4.46 -4.64 -7.90
N LEU A 136 5.23 -5.25 -8.80
CA LEU A 136 6.60 -5.67 -8.52
C LEU A 136 7.50 -4.47 -8.21
N VAL A 137 7.38 -3.37 -8.96
CA VAL A 137 8.12 -2.14 -8.67
C VAL A 137 7.76 -1.58 -7.29
N ALA A 138 6.48 -1.56 -6.92
CA ALA A 138 6.08 -1.11 -5.58
C ALA A 138 6.60 -2.05 -4.49
N LEU A 139 6.51 -3.36 -4.69
CA LEU A 139 6.97 -4.37 -3.75
C LEU A 139 8.50 -4.36 -3.56
N ASP A 140 9.27 -4.08 -4.62
CA ASP A 140 10.73 -3.95 -4.55
C ASP A 140 11.20 -2.67 -3.85
N ASN A 141 10.34 -1.65 -3.82
CA ASN A 141 10.60 -0.38 -3.14
C ASN A 141 9.83 -0.25 -1.81
N TYR A 142 9.22 -1.34 -1.33
CA TYR A 142 8.38 -1.31 -0.14
C TYR A 142 9.23 -1.32 1.13
N GLU A 143 9.10 -0.25 1.92
CA GLU A 143 9.71 -0.12 3.24
C GLU A 143 8.67 0.37 4.27
N PRO A 144 8.36 -0.41 5.31
CA PRO A 144 7.29 -0.05 6.27
C PRO A 144 7.65 1.11 7.22
N ASP A 145 8.91 1.54 7.27
CA ASP A 145 9.47 2.44 8.29
C ASP A 145 9.57 3.93 7.87
N THR A 146 9.24 4.27 6.62
CA THR A 146 9.31 5.65 6.12
C THR A 146 7.96 6.36 6.17
N CYS A 147 7.32 6.36 7.35
CA CYS A 147 6.07 7.05 7.75
C CYS A 147 4.83 6.97 6.85
N GLY A 148 4.90 6.92 5.52
CA GLY A 148 3.79 6.96 4.57
C GLY A 148 3.02 8.29 4.55
N LYS A 149 3.18 9.12 5.60
CA LYS A 149 2.41 10.33 5.84
C LYS A 149 2.67 11.40 4.78
N THR A 150 1.61 12.03 4.35
CA THR A 150 1.50 13.10 3.39
C THR A 150 1.28 14.44 4.11
N HIS A 151 1.20 15.53 3.35
CA HIS A 151 0.80 16.83 3.89
C HIS A 151 -0.58 16.76 4.56
N GLN A 152 -1.50 15.93 4.05
CA GLN A 152 -2.84 15.75 4.64
C GLN A 152 -2.76 15.12 6.04
N ASP A 153 -1.83 14.20 6.24
CA ASP A 153 -1.70 13.44 7.50
C ASP A 153 -0.91 14.18 8.59
N THR A 154 -0.10 15.18 8.20
CA THR A 154 0.77 15.92 9.13
C THR A 154 0.38 17.39 9.32
N GLY A 155 -0.47 17.92 8.43
CA GLY A 155 -0.75 19.36 8.32
C GLY A 155 0.51 20.19 8.05
N LYS A 156 1.59 19.56 7.60
CA LYS A 156 2.90 20.17 7.39
C LYS A 156 3.39 19.88 5.98
N ASP A 157 4.09 20.86 5.43
CA ASP A 157 4.82 20.67 4.18
C ASP A 157 5.86 19.56 4.33
N LEU A 158 5.77 18.59 3.43
CA LEU A 158 6.76 17.54 3.31
C LEU A 158 8.12 18.16 3.02
N VAL A 159 9.14 17.66 3.70
CA VAL A 159 10.51 18.09 3.53
C VAL A 159 11.08 17.41 2.28
N LYS A 160 11.46 18.21 1.28
CA LYS A 160 12.23 17.70 0.14
C LYS A 160 13.64 17.28 0.56
N CYS A 161 14.15 16.24 -0.09
CA CYS A 161 15.59 15.98 -0.08
C CYS A 161 16.33 17.20 -0.62
N GLY A 162 17.33 17.70 0.12
CA GLY A 162 18.15 18.82 -0.32
C GLY A 162 19.14 18.49 -1.44
N GLY A 163 19.35 17.21 -1.72
CA GLY A 163 20.26 16.72 -2.77
C GLY A 163 19.56 16.61 -4.12
N CYS A 164 18.61 15.68 -4.23
CA CYS A 164 17.95 15.38 -5.50
C CYS A 164 16.67 16.20 -5.76
N TRP A 165 16.08 16.82 -4.73
CA TRP A 165 14.80 17.56 -4.79
C TRP A 165 13.59 16.77 -5.30
N SER A 166 13.77 15.47 -5.60
CA SER A 166 12.76 14.56 -6.16
C SER A 166 12.13 13.66 -5.09
N ALA A 167 12.81 13.45 -3.97
CA ALA A 167 12.30 12.71 -2.82
C ALA A 167 11.69 13.65 -1.77
N TRP A 168 10.62 13.20 -1.12
CA TRP A 168 9.85 13.95 -0.13
C TRP A 168 9.67 13.10 1.14
N PHE A 169 9.76 13.74 2.29
CA PHE A 169 9.71 13.08 3.59
C PHE A 169 8.83 13.85 4.57
N CYS A 170 8.20 13.16 5.52
CA CYS A 170 7.40 13.80 6.57
C CYS A 170 8.22 14.80 7.40
N ASP A 171 9.49 14.47 7.67
CA ASP A 171 10.45 15.31 8.38
C ASP A 171 11.89 14.85 8.11
N LYS A 172 12.87 15.59 8.67
CA LYS A 172 14.30 15.23 8.62
C LYS A 172 14.65 13.94 9.36
N GLY A 173 13.76 13.42 10.22
CA GLY A 173 13.92 12.11 10.85
C GLY A 173 13.59 10.98 9.88
N CYS A 174 12.52 11.15 9.10
CA CYS A 174 12.10 10.22 8.05
C CYS A 174 13.12 10.19 6.90
N GLU A 175 13.65 11.34 6.49
CA GLU A 175 14.76 11.40 5.52
C GLU A 175 15.98 10.60 6.00
N ARG A 176 16.37 10.75 7.28
CA ARG A 176 17.52 10.04 7.86
C ARG A 176 17.30 8.53 7.93
N ARG A 177 16.08 8.08 8.25
CA ARG A 177 15.74 6.65 8.26
C ARG A 177 15.73 6.06 6.85
N ALA A 178 15.19 6.81 5.88
CA ALA A 178 15.17 6.41 4.47
C ALA A 178 16.54 6.50 3.78
N TRP A 179 17.55 7.10 4.42
CA TRP A 179 18.81 7.48 3.76
C TRP A 179 19.60 6.28 3.23
N SER A 180 19.58 5.13 3.91
CA SER A 180 20.28 3.92 3.46
C SER A 180 19.85 3.47 2.06
N VAL A 181 18.60 3.73 1.70
CA VAL A 181 18.00 3.33 0.42
C VAL A 181 17.96 4.49 -0.55
N HIS A 182 17.52 5.65 -0.09
CA HIS A 182 17.47 6.86 -0.91
C HIS A 182 18.85 7.26 -1.47
N ARG A 183 19.95 7.05 -0.74
CA ARG A 183 21.28 7.55 -1.14
C ARG A 183 21.74 7.07 -2.52
N ASN A 184 21.31 5.89 -2.96
CA ASN A 184 21.76 5.32 -4.23
C ASN A 184 21.00 5.96 -5.42
N ASP A 185 19.77 6.43 -5.18
CA ASP A 185 18.91 7.11 -6.15
C ASP A 185 18.97 8.64 -6.03
N CYS A 186 19.66 9.14 -5.00
CA CYS A 186 19.87 10.56 -4.76
C CYS A 186 20.98 11.05 -5.70
N ASP A 187 20.59 11.52 -6.88
CA ASP A 187 21.49 12.01 -7.92
C ASP A 187 22.27 13.30 -7.55
N GLY A 188 21.96 13.91 -6.40
CA GLY A 188 22.67 15.09 -5.86
C GLY A 188 22.69 16.29 -6.81
N SER A 189 21.88 16.27 -7.87
CA SER A 189 21.99 17.16 -9.02
C SER A 189 21.22 18.47 -8.84
N GLY A 190 20.65 18.70 -7.66
CA GLY A 190 19.89 19.89 -7.31
C GLY A 190 20.67 21.18 -7.50
N THR A 191 20.58 21.77 -8.69
CA THR A 191 20.93 23.17 -8.93
C THR A 191 20.16 24.02 -7.92
N ARG A 192 20.89 24.74 -7.06
CA ARG A 192 20.36 25.85 -6.27
C ARG A 192 19.80 26.88 -7.25
N GLY A 193 18.52 26.76 -7.57
CA GLY A 193 17.76 27.78 -8.28
C GLY A 193 17.47 28.94 -7.34
N LEU A 194 17.95 30.12 -7.78
CA LEU A 194 17.85 31.45 -7.18
C LEU A 194 16.45 31.82 -6.69
#